data_AF-A0A9D7PFS7-F1
#
_entry.id   AF-A0A9D7PFS7-F1
#
_cell.length_a   1.000
_cell.length_b   1.000
_cell.length_c   1.000
_cell.angle_alpha   90.00
_cell.angle_beta   90.00
_cell.angle_gamma   90.00
#
_symmetry.space_group_name_H-M   'P 1'
#
loop_
_entity.id
_entity.type
_entity.pdbx_description
1 polymer ?
#
loop_
_entity_poly.entity_id
_entity_poly.type
_entity_poly.pdbx_seq_one_letter_code
_entity_poly.pdbx_strand_id
1 'polypeptide(L)' 'MSKTLAAEIAERVLKVVNPANRRLALNEALRKHGFGPARAPDGGLPADKAALVVWLLAAYGAEQ' A
#
# COMPACT_ATOMS: atom_id res chain seq x y z
N MET A 1 8.58 -7.63 -2.12
CA MET A 1 8.61 -6.16 -2.26
C MET A 1 9.73 -5.58 -1.40
N SER A 2 10.54 -4.66 -1.91
CA SER A 2 11.59 -3.98 -1.14
C SER A 2 11.05 -2.88 -0.22
N LYS A 3 11.74 -2.61 0.89
CA LYS A 3 11.38 -1.54 1.86
C LYS A 3 11.26 -0.16 1.22
N THR A 4 12.15 0.18 0.29
CA THR A 4 12.11 1.46 -0.45
C THR A 4 10.82 1.59 -1.24
N LEU A 5 10.47 0.57 -2.02
CA LEU A 5 9.27 0.57 -2.85
C LEU A 5 7.99 0.64 -2.01
N ALA A 6 7.95 -0.08 -0.89
CA ALA A 6 6.83 0.02 0.05
C ALA A 6 6.67 1.45 0.60
N ALA A 7 7.77 2.14 0.91
CA ALA A 7 7.74 3.52 1.40
C ALA A 7 7.25 4.52 0.34
N GLU A 8 7.62 4.33 -0.93
CA GLU A 8 7.16 5.17 -2.03
C GLU A 8 5.66 4.99 -2.29
N ILE A 9 5.18 3.74 -2.33
CA ILE A 9 3.75 3.46 -2.50
C ILE A 9 2.96 4.04 -1.32
N ALA A 10 3.41 3.84 -0.09
CA ALA A 10 2.74 4.35 1.10
C ALA A 10 2.62 5.89 1.07
N GLU A 11 3.68 6.59 0.66
CA GLU A 11 3.65 8.05 0.53
C GLU A 11 2.65 8.51 -0.54
N ARG A 12 2.64 7.86 -1.72
CA ARG A 12 1.71 8.21 -2.80
C ARG A 12 0.25 7.99 -2.39
N VAL A 13 -0.02 6.93 -1.64
CA VAL A 13 -1.37 6.61 -1.14
C VAL A 13 -1.82 7.62 -0.09
N LEU A 14 -0.94 8.01 0.85
CA LEU A 14 -1.30 8.94 1.92
C LEU A 14 -1.46 10.39 1.47
N LYS A 15 -0.89 10.77 0.31
CA LYS A 15 -1.21 12.05 -0.36
C LYS A 15 -2.67 12.16 -0.79
N VAL A 16 -3.39 11.03 -0.89
CA VAL A 16 -4.83 11.04 -1.20
C VAL A 16 -5.63 11.36 0.05
N VAL A 17 -6.23 12.56 0.08
CA VAL A 17 -6.99 13.06 1.24
C VAL A 17 -8.26 12.23 1.48
N ASN A 18 -8.98 11.86 0.43
CA ASN A 18 -10.20 11.07 0.56
C ASN A 18 -9.86 9.61 0.87
N PRO A 19 -10.24 9.08 2.06
CA PRO A 19 -9.92 7.71 2.46
C PRO A 19 -10.53 6.65 1.54
N ALA A 20 -11.69 6.91 0.92
CA ALA A 20 -12.29 5.99 -0.05
C ALA A 20 -11.41 5.82 -1.31
N ASN A 21 -10.73 6.89 -1.71
CA ASN A 21 -9.87 6.90 -2.90
C ASN A 21 -8.46 6.32 -2.61
N ARG A 22 -8.04 6.22 -1.35
CA ARG A 22 -6.75 5.63 -0.98
C ARG A 22 -6.62 4.19 -1.45
N ARG A 23 -7.70 3.42 -1.39
CA ARG A 23 -7.72 2.01 -1.85
C ARG A 23 -7.52 1.90 -3.36
N LEU A 24 -8.13 2.80 -4.13
CA LEU A 24 -7.95 2.88 -5.57
C LEU A 24 -6.51 3.28 -5.92
N ALA A 25 -5.97 4.30 -5.26
CA ALA A 25 -4.60 4.74 -5.47
C ALA A 25 -3.57 3.67 -5.11
N LEU A 26 -3.82 2.91 -4.04
CA LEU A 26 -2.99 1.78 -3.64
C LEU A 26 -3.01 0.67 -4.70
N ASN A 27 -4.20 0.26 -5.14
CA ASN A 27 -4.32 -0.77 -6.18
C ASN A 27 -3.65 -0.35 -7.49
N GLU A 28 -3.78 0.91 -7.89
CA GLU A 28 -3.09 1.43 -9.07
C GLU A 28 -1.57 1.41 -8.91
N ALA A 29 -1.05 1.84 -7.74
CA ALA A 29 0.37 1.82 -7.45
C ALA A 29 0.92 0.39 -7.46
N LEU A 30 0.25 -0.55 -6.78
CA LEU A 30 0.62 -1.97 -6.78
C LEU A 30 0.65 -2.55 -8.19
N ARG A 31 -0.41 -2.33 -8.99
CA ARG A 31 -0.49 -2.81 -10.37
C ARG A 31 0.64 -2.25 -11.25
N LYS A 32 1.02 -0.99 -11.07
CA LYS A 32 2.14 -0.36 -11.81
C LYS A 32 3.48 -1.03 -11.54
N HIS A 33 3.65 -1.65 -10.37
CA HIS A 33 4.86 -2.38 -10.00
C HIS A 33 4.72 -3.90 -10.15
N GLY A 34 3.66 -4.38 -10.81
CA GLY A 34 3.44 -5.81 -11.06
C GLY A 34 2.83 -6.60 -9.89
N PHE A 35 2.41 -5.94 -8.81
CA PHE A 35 1.77 -6.60 -7.69
C PHE A 35 0.26 -6.79 -7.92
N GLY A 36 -0.28 -7.87 -7.35
CA GLY A 36 -1.72 -8.11 -7.29
C GLY A 36 -2.46 -7.07 -6.44
N PRO A 37 -3.79 -6.94 -6.63
CA PRO A 37 -4.59 -5.97 -5.89
C PRO A 37 -4.54 -6.21 -4.37
N ALA A 38 -4.61 -5.13 -3.61
CA ALA A 38 -4.64 -5.14 -2.15
C ALA A 38 -5.93 -5.76 -1.62
N ARG A 39 -5.82 -6.93 -0.98
CA ARG A 39 -6.82 -7.41 -0.02
C ARG A 39 -6.63 -6.67 1.31
N ALA A 40 -6.98 -5.39 1.32
CA ALA A 40 -7.02 -4.64 2.57
C ALA A 40 -8.12 -5.20 3.49
N PRO A 41 -7.92 -5.23 4.82
CA PRO A 41 -8.93 -5.67 5.78
C PRO A 41 -10.15 -4.75 5.78
N ASP A 42 -11.30 -5.25 6.26
CA ASP A 42 -12.57 -4.49 6.36
C ASP A 42 -12.45 -3.16 7.14
N GLY A 43 -11.44 -3.02 8.00
CA GLY A 43 -11.12 -1.79 8.73
C GLY A 43 -10.42 -0.69 7.91
N GLY A 44 -10.18 -0.90 6.61
CA GLY A 44 -9.55 0.08 5.73
C GLY A 44 -8.01 0.03 5.74
N LEU A 45 -7.39 1.01 5.08
CA LEU A 45 -5.93 1.12 5.01
C LEU A 45 -5.37 1.85 6.23
N PRO A 46 -4.18 1.47 6.74
CA PRO A 46 -3.48 2.23 7.76
C PRO A 46 -3.34 3.70 7.35
N ALA A 47 -3.63 4.61 8.28
CA ALA A 47 -3.53 6.06 8.06
C ALA A 47 -2.10 6.60 8.26
N ASP A 48 -1.24 5.82 8.90
CA ASP A 48 0.17 6.16 9.13
C ASP A 48 1.08 5.52 8.07
N LYS A 49 2.16 6.24 7.70
CA LYS A 49 3.13 5.80 6.70
C LYS A 49 3.87 4.56 7.16
N ALA A 50 4.37 4.53 8.41
CA ALA A 50 5.13 3.40 8.91
C ALA A 50 4.25 2.13 8.99
N ALA A 51 3.01 2.28 9.48
CA ALA A 51 2.04 1.19 9.52
C ALA A 51 1.68 0.66 8.12
N LEU A 52 1.50 1.55 7.14
CA LEU A 52 1.22 1.14 5.75
C LEU A 52 2.42 0.45 5.10
N VAL A 53 3.65 0.91 5.38
CA VAL A 53 4.88 0.26 4.90
C VAL A 53 5.03 -1.14 5.49
N VAL A 54 4.83 -1.30 6.80
CA VAL A 54 4.89 -2.62 7.46
C VAL A 54 3.83 -3.55 6.87
N TRP A 55 2.61 -3.05 6.66
CA TRP A 55 1.54 -3.82 6.02
C TRP A 55 1.89 -4.25 4.60
N LEU A 56 2.43 -3.35 3.78
CA LEU A 56 2.87 -3.64 2.41
C LEU A 56 3.97 -4.71 2.38
N LEU A 57 4.94 -4.62 3.29
CA LEU A 57 6.01 -5.60 3.41
C LEU A 57 5.50 -6.95 3.91
N ALA A 58 4.54 -6.97 4.84
CA ALA A 58 3.93 -8.23 5.26
C ALA A 58 3.09 -8.88 4.14
N ALA A 59 2.35 -8.08 3.38
CA ALA A 59 1.45 -8.57 2.34
C ALA A 59 2.15 -8.96 1.02
N TYR A 60 3.25 -8.29 0.68
CA TYR A 60 3.94 -8.44 -0.61
C TYR A 60 5.45 -8.70 -0.48
N GLY A 61 5.97 -8.79 0.74
CA GLY A 61 7.38 -9.07 1.04
C GLY A 61 7.69 -10.53 1.27
N ALA A 62 6.69 -11.40 1.48
CA ALA A 62 6.85 -12.84 1.76
C ALA A 62 7.34 -13.69 0.57
N GLU A 63 7.86 -13.08 -0.49
CA GLU A 63 8.48 -13.76 -1.64
C GLU A 63 9.99 -13.49 -1.70
N GLN A 64 10.69 -13.63 -0.58
CA GLN A 64 12.16 -13.72 -0.53
C GLN A 64 12.55 -14.96 0.25
#